data_AF-A0A9P5YJV5-F1
#
_entry.id   AF-A0A9P5YJV5-F1
#
_cell.length_a   1.000
_cell.length_b   1.000
_cell.length_c   1.000
_cell.angle_alpha   90.00
_cell.angle_beta   90.00
_cell.angle_gamma   90.00
#
_symmetry.space_group_name_H-M   'P 1'
#
loop_
_entity.id
_entity.type
_entity.pdbx_description
1 polymer ?
#
loop_
_entity_poly.entity_id
_entity_poly.type
_entity_poly.pdbx_seq_one_letter_code
_entity_poly.pdbx_strand_id
1 'polypeptide(L)' 'DAFRSAWGKLAELKQLLPPSIKWHLFSATFPPHILAQVKQKLLKEDFIYIHQTSNRPNIMY' A
#
# COMPACT_ATOMS: atom_id res chain seq x y z
N ASP A 1 6.25 -4.33 17.21
CA ASP A 1 5.79 -5.05 16.01
C ASP A 1 4.57 -4.39 15.40
N ALA A 2 4.64 -4.01 14.11
CA ALA A 2 3.53 -3.39 13.38
C ALA A 2 2.86 -4.34 12.37
N PHE A 3 3.45 -5.52 12.13
CA PHE A 3 2.95 -6.47 11.15
C PHE A 3 1.69 -7.20 11.65
N ARG A 4 0.70 -7.34 10.77
CA ARG A 4 -0.51 -8.14 11.01
C ARG A 4 -0.57 -9.26 9.98
N SER A 5 -0.63 -10.51 10.43
CA SER A 5 -0.73 -11.69 9.55
C SER A 5 -1.93 -11.64 8.61
N ALA A 6 -3.02 -10.96 9.01
CA ALA A 6 -4.21 -10.75 8.18
C ALA A 6 -3.93 -10.02 6.85
N TRP A 7 -2.83 -9.26 6.72
CA TRP A 7 -2.46 -8.59 5.45
C TRP A 7 -2.27 -9.58 4.30
N GLY A 8 -1.86 -10.83 4.57
CA GLY A 8 -1.72 -11.85 3.55
C GLY A 8 -3.03 -12.24 2.85
N LYS A 9 -4.17 -12.03 3.51
CA LYS A 9 -5.50 -12.43 3.00
C LYS A 9 -6.16 -11.41 2.08
N LEU A 10 -5.58 -10.23 1.91
CA LEU A 10 -6.14 -9.18 1.07
C LEU A 10 -6.15 -9.53 -0.42
N ALA A 11 -5.22 -10.39 -0.86
CA ALA A 11 -5.22 -10.91 -2.22
C ALA A 11 -6.45 -11.79 -2.49
N GLU A 12 -6.82 -12.65 -1.53
CA GLU A 12 -8.03 -13.48 -1.60
C GLU A 12 -9.29 -12.62 -1.60
N LEU A 13 -9.35 -11.59 -0.75
CA LEU A 13 -10.46 -10.63 -0.72
C LEU A 13 -10.68 -9.95 -2.08
N LYS A 14 -9.59 -9.63 -2.79
CA LYS A 14 -9.64 -9.05 -4.15
C LYS A 14 -10.17 -10.00 -5.20
N GLN A 15 -9.98 -11.31 -5.02
CA GLN A 15 -10.52 -12.33 -5.94
C GLN A 15 -12.02 -12.54 -5.73
N LEU A 16 -12.51 -12.39 -4.51
CA LEU A 16 -13.93 -12.56 -4.17
C LEU A 16 -14.78 -11.35 -4.60
N LEU A 17 -14.18 -10.17 -4.68
CA LEU A 17 -14.88 -8.93 -4.99
C LEU A 17 -14.92 -8.67 -6.50
N PRO A 18 -16.00 -8.06 -7.03
CA PRO A 18 -16.07 -7.67 -8.43
C PRO A 18 -14.84 -6.91 -8.92
N PRO A 19 -14.33 -7.19 -10.14
CA PRO A 19 -13.12 -6.57 -10.66
C PRO A 19 -13.26 -5.05 -10.89
N SER A 20 -14.49 -4.54 -10.92
CA SER A 20 -14.82 -3.11 -11.01
C SER A 20 -14.52 -2.32 -9.74
N ILE A 21 -14.34 -2.98 -8.59
CA ILE A 21 -14.01 -2.30 -7.33
C ILE A 21 -12.56 -1.78 -7.40
N LYS A 22 -12.43 -0.47 -7.18
CA LYS A 22 -11.13 0.22 -7.11
C LYS A 22 -10.54 0.09 -5.72
N TRP A 23 -9.25 -0.21 -5.65
CA TRP A 23 -8.52 -0.37 -4.39
C TRP A 23 -7.54 0.76 -4.21
N HIS A 24 -7.53 1.32 -3.00
CA HIS A 24 -6.57 2.33 -2.59
C HIS A 24 -5.82 1.82 -1.36
N LEU A 25 -4.52 2.05 -1.33
CA LEU A 25 -3.64 1.60 -0.26
C LEU A 25 -2.82 2.78 0.22
N PHE A 26 -2.86 3.03 1.53
CA PHE A 26 -2.24 4.19 2.16
C PHE A 26 -1.28 3.72 3.24
N SER A 27 -0.11 4.35 3.32
CA SER A 27 0.80 4.22 4.45
C SER A 27 1.62 5.49 4.58
N ALA A 28 1.96 5.87 5.81
CA ALA A 28 2.94 6.91 6.07
C ALA A 28 4.37 6.44 5.76
N THR A 29 4.62 5.14 5.87
CA THR A 29 5.96 4.56 5.70
C THR A 29 5.90 3.35 4.77
N PHE A 30 6.64 3.43 3.65
CA PHE A 30 6.90 2.30 2.78
C PHE A 30 8.40 2.14 2.55
N PRO A 31 9.09 1.35 3.39
CA PRO A 31 10.44 0.93 3.10
C PRO A 31 10.51 0.22 1.73
N PRO A 32 11.60 0.35 0.96
CA PRO A 32 11.68 -0.20 -0.41
C PRO A 32 11.30 -1.68 -0.54
N HIS A 33 11.72 -2.51 0.41
CA HIS A 33 11.42 -3.95 0.42
C HIS A 33 9.93 -4.26 0.67
N ILE A 34 9.26 -3.47 1.53
CA ILE A 34 7.81 -3.60 1.76
C ILE A 34 7.03 -3.10 0.55
N LEU A 35 7.45 -1.97 -0.04
CA LEU A 35 6.82 -1.44 -1.24
C LEU A 35 6.86 -2.46 -2.39
N ALA A 36 7.99 -3.12 -2.60
CA ALA A 36 8.12 -4.17 -3.61
C ALA A 36 7.16 -5.34 -3.36
N GLN A 37 7.06 -5.81 -2.11
CA GLN A 37 6.12 -6.88 -1.75
C GLN A 37 4.65 -6.47 -1.95
N VAL A 38 4.28 -5.25 -1.56
CA VAL A 38 2.92 -4.74 -1.73
C VAL A 38 2.57 -4.60 -3.21
N LYS A 39 3.49 -4.08 -4.03
CA LYS A 39 3.31 -4.00 -5.48
C LYS A 39 3.08 -5.37 -6.10
N GLN A 40 3.88 -6.36 -5.72
CA GLN A 40 3.77 -7.71 -6.25
C GLN A 40 2.50 -8.46 -5.80
N LYS A 41 2.11 -8.31 -4.52
CA LYS A 41 1.05 -9.16 -3.93
C LYS A 41 -0.34 -8.54 -3.94
N LEU A 42 -0.43 -7.21 -3.92
CA LEU A 42 -1.68 -6.51 -3.70
C LEU A 42 -2.07 -5.61 -4.87
N LEU A 43 -1.13 -5.03 -5.60
CA LEU A 43 -1.46 -4.07 -6.65
C LEU A 43 -1.63 -4.78 -8.00
N LYS A 44 -2.62 -4.34 -8.78
CA LYS A 44 -2.73 -4.73 -10.21
C LYS A 44 -1.66 -3.98 -11.00
N GLU A 45 -1.32 -4.45 -12.21
CA GLU A 45 -0.26 -3.86 -13.04
C GLU A 45 -0.47 -2.35 -13.32
N ASP A 46 -1.73 -1.90 -13.46
CA ASP A 46 -2.08 -0.50 -13.80
C ASP A 46 -2.32 0.41 -12.59
N PHE A 47 -1.55 0.28 -11.51
CA PHE A 47 -1.73 1.11 -10.33
C PHE A 47 -1.02 2.48 -10.42
N ILE A 48 -1.63 3.50 -9.82
CA ILE A 48 -1.01 4.82 -9.68
C ILE A 48 -0.23 4.85 -8.36
N TYR A 49 1.04 5.23 -8.41
CA TYR A 49 1.88 5.43 -7.22
C TYR A 49 2.02 6.92 -6.90
N ILE A 50 1.61 7.31 -5.69
CA ILE A 50 1.76 8.68 -5.18
C ILE A 50 2.62 8.62 -3.93
N HIS A 51 3.69 9.41 -3.90
CA HIS A 51 4.59 9.52 -2.75
C HIS A 51 4.79 10.99 -2.39
N GLN A 52 4.63 11.32 -1.11
CA GLN A 52 4.84 12.66 -0.59
C GLN A 52 5.95 12.63 0.45
N THR A 53 6.82 13.64 0.42
CA THR A 53 7.86 13.82 1.42
C THR A 53 7.25 14.05 2.81
N SER A 54 7.93 13.56 3.84
CA SER A 54 7.61 13.86 5.24
C SER A 54 8.02 15.27 5.67
N ASN A 55 8.72 16.02 4.81
CA ASN A 55 9.17 17.38 5.11
C ASN A 55 7.98 18.29 5.41
N ARG A 56 8.03 18.96 6.57
CA ARG A 56 7.04 19.96 6.99
C ARG A 56 7.78 21.29 7.15
N PRO A 57 7.76 22.18 6.14
CA PRO A 57 8.59 23.39 6.11
C PRO A 57 8.26 24.38 7.24
N ASN A 58 7.09 24.24 7.87
CA ASN A 58 6.62 25.11 8.95
C ASN A 58 6.94 24.56 10.35
N ILE A 59 7.71 23.47 10.48
CA ILE A 59 8.13 22.90 11.76
C ILE A 59 9.62 23.21 11.98
N MET A 60 9.93 23.91 13.07
CA MET A 60 11.30 24.00 13.60
C MET A 60 11.59 22.81 14.52
N TYR A 61 12.82 22.28 14.42
CA TYR A 61 13.31 21.10 15.15
C TYR A 61 14.35 21.48 16.20
#